data_AF-A0A3A8K354-F1
#
_entry.id   AF-A0A3A8K354-F1
#
_cell.length_a   1.000
_cell.length_b   1.000
_cell.length_c   1.000
_cell.angle_alpha   90.00
_cell.angle_beta   90.00
_cell.angle_gamma   90.00
#
_symmetry.space_group_name_H-M   'P 1'
#
loop_
_entity.id
_entity.type
_entity.pdbx_description
1 polymer ?
#
loop_
_entity_poly.entity_id
_entity_poly.type
_entity_poly.pdbx_seq_one_letter_code
_entity_poly.pdbx_strand_id
1 'polypeptide(L)'
;MAWSEDGRPQYLISANALVHRGALERVGGFRESFPLAVGEDVDLGMRLSRTGMLGWCAQAAVAHDFEPSLLAFVRRFLRYGQGNRMLATAQSEATRDFFRPRPFMPLSYKPGNFLLAGLAFVALSAGWILESRRSL
;
A
#
# COMPACT_ATOMS: atom_id res chain seq x y z
N MET A 1 -8.51 5.95 -3.49
CA MET A 1 -9.65 5.01 -3.56
C MET A 1 -9.06 3.60 -3.61
N ALA A 2 -9.39 2.71 -2.67
CA ALA A 2 -8.98 1.30 -2.76
C ALA A 2 -9.84 0.51 -3.77
N TRP A 3 -10.90 1.14 -4.27
CA TRP A 3 -11.90 0.58 -5.16
C TRP A 3 -11.99 1.43 -6.45
N SER A 4 -12.11 0.81 -7.62
CA SER A 4 -12.44 1.47 -8.89
C SER A 4 -13.91 1.90 -8.94
N GLU A 5 -14.28 2.71 -9.93
CA GLU A 5 -15.65 3.19 -10.12
C GLU A 5 -16.68 2.07 -10.28
N ASP A 6 -16.25 0.92 -10.81
CA ASP A 6 -17.05 -0.31 -10.93
C ASP A 6 -17.02 -1.18 -9.66
N GLY A 7 -16.51 -0.66 -8.54
CA GLY A 7 -16.54 -1.32 -7.23
C GLY A 7 -15.53 -2.46 -7.07
N ARG A 8 -14.46 -2.50 -7.87
CA ARG A 8 -13.43 -3.55 -7.81
C ARG A 8 -12.18 -3.10 -7.05
N PRO A 9 -11.45 -3.99 -6.38
CA PRO A 9 -10.18 -3.62 -5.75
C PRO A 9 -9.20 -3.07 -6.79
N GLN A 10 -8.52 -1.98 -6.47
CA GLN A 10 -7.50 -1.39 -7.38
C GLN A 10 -6.13 -2.08 -7.26
N TYR A 11 -5.92 -2.82 -6.17
CA TYR A 11 -4.69 -3.57 -5.90
C TYR A 11 -5.00 -4.74 -4.94
N LEU A 12 -3.99 -5.60 -4.72
CA LEU A 12 -4.08 -6.76 -3.82
C LEU A 12 -3.17 -6.56 -2.60
N ILE A 13 -3.50 -7.25 -1.52
CA ILE A 13 -2.64 -7.41 -0.34
C ILE A 13 -2.20 -8.87 -0.30
N SER A 14 -0.89 -9.11 -0.35
CA SER A 14 -0.34 -10.47 -0.51
C SER A 14 -0.54 -11.36 0.72
N ALA A 15 -0.87 -10.78 1.89
CA ALA A 15 -1.17 -11.52 3.13
C ALA A 15 -2.34 -12.50 2.99
N ASN A 16 -3.26 -12.26 2.06
CA ASN A 16 -4.30 -13.22 1.70
C ASN A 16 -4.78 -12.99 0.26
N ALA A 17 -4.05 -13.56 -0.70
CA ALA A 17 -4.36 -13.45 -2.11
C ALA A 17 -4.16 -14.79 -2.83
N LEU A 18 -5.01 -15.04 -3.82
CA LEU A 18 -4.84 -16.12 -4.80
C LEU A 18 -4.72 -15.50 -6.18
N VAL A 19 -3.65 -15.83 -6.90
CA VAL A 19 -3.37 -15.30 -8.24
C VAL A 19 -3.28 -16.45 -9.22
N HIS A 20 -3.99 -16.32 -10.35
CA HIS A 20 -3.88 -17.29 -11.44
C HIS A 20 -2.45 -17.33 -11.98
N ARG A 21 -1.85 -18.52 -12.03
CA ARG A 21 -0.44 -18.72 -12.43
C ARG A 21 -0.12 -18.07 -13.78
N GLY A 22 -0.92 -18.32 -14.81
CA GLY A 22 -0.68 -17.75 -16.14
C GLY A 22 -0.82 -16.23 -16.19
N ALA A 23 -1.55 -15.61 -15.27
CA ALA A 23 -1.62 -14.15 -15.16
C ALA A 23 -0.36 -13.61 -14.46
N LEU A 24 0.11 -14.29 -13.40
CA LEU A 24 1.34 -13.96 -12.70
C LEU A 24 2.56 -14.04 -13.62
N GLU A 25 2.69 -15.13 -14.39
CA GLU A 25 3.76 -15.32 -15.38
C GLU A 25 3.69 -14.23 -16.47
N ARG A 26 2.50 -13.89 -16.96
CA ARG A 26 2.31 -12.85 -17.98
C ARG A 26 2.75 -11.46 -17.52
N VAL A 27 2.53 -11.12 -16.25
CA VAL A 27 2.98 -9.83 -15.70
C VAL A 27 4.43 -9.85 -15.20
N GLY A 28 5.11 -10.99 -15.27
CA GLY A 28 6.51 -11.16 -14.86
C GLY A 28 6.72 -11.29 -13.34
N GLY A 29 5.70 -11.71 -12.57
CA GLY A 29 5.84 -11.90 -11.13
C GLY A 29 6.00 -10.61 -10.31
N PHE A 30 6.61 -10.72 -9.14
CA PHE A 30 6.99 -9.56 -8.30
C PHE A 30 8.22 -8.87 -8.88
N ARG A 31 8.26 -7.54 -8.78
CA ARG A 31 9.47 -6.78 -9.13
C ARG A 31 10.45 -6.82 -7.97
N GLU A 32 11.66 -7.31 -8.22
CA GLU A 32 12.72 -7.37 -7.21
C GLU A 32 13.35 -5.99 -6.90
N SER A 33 12.97 -4.95 -7.64
CA SER A 33 13.38 -3.57 -7.38
C SER A 33 12.81 -2.98 -6.09
N PHE A 34 11.87 -3.69 -5.43
CA PHE A 34 11.38 -3.34 -4.09
C PHE A 34 12.23 -4.10 -3.05
N PRO A 35 13.18 -3.44 -2.37
CA PRO A 35 14.14 -4.09 -1.49
C PRO A 35 13.53 -4.54 -0.15
N LEU A 36 12.28 -4.19 0.12
CA LEU A 36 11.53 -4.50 1.33
C LEU A 36 10.06 -4.79 0.97
N ALA A 37 9.34 -5.45 1.89
CA ALA A 37 7.89 -5.65 1.82
C ALA A 37 7.15 -4.30 1.99
N VAL A 38 7.27 -3.46 0.97
CA VAL A 38 6.68 -2.14 0.89
C VAL A 38 6.25 -1.85 -0.56
N GLY A 39 4.99 -2.15 -0.85
CA GLY A 39 4.33 -1.76 -2.09
C GLY A 39 4.52 -2.72 -3.26
N GLU A 40 5.28 -3.80 -3.11
CA GLU A 40 5.44 -4.84 -4.11
C GLU A 40 4.12 -5.54 -4.46
N ASP A 41 3.26 -5.72 -3.46
CA ASP A 41 1.91 -6.27 -3.59
C ASP A 41 0.98 -5.30 -4.32
N VAL A 42 1.08 -4.00 -4.02
CA VAL A 42 0.36 -2.93 -4.74
C VAL A 42 0.80 -2.86 -6.19
N ASP A 43 2.11 -2.86 -6.47
CA ASP A 43 2.65 -2.87 -7.83
C ASP A 43 2.17 -4.08 -8.62
N LEU A 44 2.24 -5.27 -8.02
CA LEU A 44 1.74 -6.50 -8.62
C LEU A 44 0.23 -6.41 -8.90
N GLY A 45 -0.55 -5.95 -7.93
CA GLY A 45 -2.00 -5.76 -8.08
C GLY A 45 -2.36 -4.82 -9.22
N MET A 46 -1.67 -3.69 -9.32
CA MET A 46 -1.86 -2.72 -10.42
C MET A 46 -1.47 -3.27 -11.79
N ARG A 47 -0.46 -4.15 -11.87
CA ARG A 47 -0.13 -4.83 -13.14
C ARG A 47 -1.14 -5.91 -13.48
N LEU A 48 -1.58 -6.70 -12.50
CA LEU A 48 -2.59 -7.74 -12.69
C LEU A 48 -3.94 -7.16 -13.11
N SER A 49 -4.36 -6.02 -12.56
CA SER A 49 -5.62 -5.36 -12.92
C SER A 49 -5.67 -4.89 -14.38
N ARG A 50 -4.50 -4.71 -15.03
CA ARG A 50 -4.41 -4.44 -16.48
C ARG A 50 -4.58 -5.70 -17.34
N THR A 51 -4.48 -6.89 -16.75
CA THR A 51 -4.57 -8.18 -17.46
C THR A 51 -5.87 -8.93 -17.22
N GLY A 52 -6.65 -8.54 -16.21
CA GLY A 52 -7.88 -9.22 -15.82
C GLY A 52 -8.51 -8.59 -14.58
N MET A 53 -9.58 -9.22 -14.09
CA MET A 53 -10.35 -8.70 -12.95
C MET A 53 -9.70 -9.07 -11.61
N LEU A 54 -9.57 -8.09 -10.73
CA LEU A 54 -9.35 -8.33 -9.31
C LEU A 54 -10.70 -8.53 -8.60
N GLY A 55 -10.82 -9.63 -7.85
CA GLY A 55 -12.01 -9.98 -7.09
C GLY A 55 -11.77 -9.89 -5.58
N TRP A 56 -12.83 -9.61 -4.82
CA TRP A 56 -12.80 -9.65 -3.35
C TRP A 56 -13.78 -10.73 -2.85
N CYS A 57 -13.36 -11.49 -1.84
CA CYS A 57 -14.16 -12.55 -1.22
C CYS A 57 -14.23 -12.30 0.29
N ALA A 58 -15.39 -11.91 0.80
CA ALA A 58 -15.59 -11.59 2.22
C ALA A 58 -15.26 -12.77 3.14
N GLN A 59 -15.50 -13.99 2.66
CA GLN A 59 -15.31 -15.25 3.38
C GLN A 59 -13.85 -15.70 3.43
N ALA A 60 -12.99 -15.16 2.56
CA ALA A 60 -11.54 -15.37 2.63
C ALA A 60 -10.96 -14.45 3.72
N ALA A 61 -11.23 -14.77 4.98
CA ALA A 61 -10.73 -14.02 6.13
C ALA A 61 -9.36 -14.55 6.59
N VAL A 62 -8.49 -13.64 7.01
CA VAL A 62 -7.21 -13.96 7.67
C VAL A 62 -7.08 -13.14 8.96
N ALA A 63 -6.58 -13.76 10.02
CA ALA A 63 -6.24 -13.05 11.26
C ALA A 63 -4.76 -12.66 11.21
N HIS A 64 -4.47 -11.38 11.44
CA HIS A 64 -3.12 -10.87 11.55
C HIS A 64 -2.80 -10.58 13.01
N ASP A 65 -1.75 -11.20 13.54
CA ASP A 65 -1.26 -10.85 14.87
C ASP A 65 -0.56 -9.48 14.81
N PHE A 66 -1.02 -8.54 15.62
CA PHE A 66 -0.59 -7.14 15.54
C PHE A 66 0.09 -6.74 16.84
N GLU A 67 1.34 -6.30 16.73
CA GLU A 67 2.10 -5.72 17.84
C GLU A 67 1.46 -4.40 18.33
N PRO A 68 0.89 -4.33 19.54
CA PRO A 68 0.22 -3.14 20.05
C PRO A 68 1.22 -2.13 20.64
N SER A 69 2.23 -1.72 19.86
CA SER A 69 3.22 -0.73 20.29
C SER A 69 3.23 0.52 19.41
N LEU A 70 3.36 1.69 20.07
CA LEU A 70 3.43 2.98 19.39
C LEU A 70 4.68 3.08 18.49
N LEU A 71 5.80 2.49 18.93
CA LEU A 71 7.03 2.46 18.15
C LEU A 71 6.89 1.59 16.90
N ALA A 72 6.28 0.41 16.99
CA ALA A 72 5.99 -0.42 15.82
C ALA A 72 5.02 0.27 14.88
N PHE A 73 4.02 0.98 15.41
CA PHE A 73 3.09 1.80 14.64
C PHE A 73 3.82 2.87 13.81
N VAL A 74 4.67 3.70 14.45
CA VAL A 74 5.44 4.74 13.76
C VAL A 74 6.38 4.14 12.72
N ARG A 75 7.12 3.07 13.06
CA ARG A 75 8.00 2.37 12.11
C ARG A 75 7.23 1.84 10.90
N ARG A 76 6.02 1.30 11.11
CA ARG A 76 5.17 0.82 10.01
C ARG A 76 4.81 1.96 9.05
N PHE A 77 4.34 3.10 9.58
CA PHE A 77 3.97 4.23 8.73
C PHE A 77 5.18 4.89 8.05
N LEU A 78 6.35 4.92 8.69
CA LEU A 78 7.61 5.32 8.03
C LEU A 78 7.90 4.42 6.82
N ARG A 79 7.81 3.09 6.98
CA ARG A 79 8.00 2.16 5.86
C ARG A 79 6.96 2.40 4.77
N TYR A 80 5.67 2.49 5.11
CA TYR A 80 4.62 2.77 4.12
C TYR A 80 4.89 4.05 3.33
N GLY A 81 5.42 5.09 3.96
CA GLY A 81 5.81 6.33 3.28
C GLY A 81 6.90 6.11 2.24
N GLN A 82 7.91 5.30 2.57
CA GLN A 82 9.00 4.96 1.66
C GLN A 82 8.47 4.19 0.44
N GLY A 83 7.68 3.13 0.64
CA GLY A 83 7.18 2.35 -0.50
C GLY A 83 6.15 3.09 -1.34
N ASN A 84 5.34 3.98 -0.73
CA ASN A 84 4.50 4.90 -1.50
C ASN A 84 5.36 5.75 -2.45
N ARG A 85 6.53 6.22 -2.01
CA ARG A 85 7.45 6.99 -2.85
C ARG A 85 8.06 6.14 -3.96
N MET A 86 8.42 4.90 -3.66
CA MET A 86 8.91 3.95 -4.66
C MET A 86 7.85 3.68 -5.73
N LEU A 87 6.61 3.40 -5.32
CA LEU A 87 5.45 3.22 -6.21
C LEU A 87 5.20 4.47 -7.07
N ALA A 88 5.23 5.65 -6.47
CA ALA A 88 5.10 6.93 -7.18
C ALA A 88 6.20 7.20 -8.22
N THR A 89 7.36 6.54 -8.09
CA THR A 89 8.46 6.64 -9.06
C THR A 89 8.36 5.56 -10.13
N ALA A 90 7.88 4.37 -9.77
CA ALA A 90 7.73 3.24 -10.68
C ALA A 90 6.47 3.30 -11.57
N GLN A 91 5.49 4.14 -11.23
CA GLN A 91 4.24 4.33 -11.96
C GLN A 91 4.24 5.62 -12.80
N SER A 92 3.28 5.75 -13.72
CA SER A 92 3.14 6.94 -14.55
C SER A 92 2.77 8.17 -13.71
N GLU A 93 3.03 9.36 -14.26
CA GLU A 93 2.81 10.64 -13.59
C GLU A 93 1.37 10.84 -13.12
N ALA A 94 0.38 10.32 -13.87
CA ALA A 94 -1.03 10.35 -13.49
C ALA A 94 -1.35 9.61 -12.18
N THR A 95 -0.55 8.60 -11.82
CA THR A 95 -0.69 7.79 -10.60
C THR A 95 0.25 8.22 -9.46
N ARG A 96 1.17 9.16 -9.72
CA ARG A 96 2.15 9.61 -8.72
C ARG A 96 1.49 10.35 -7.54
N ASP A 97 0.52 11.20 -7.84
CA ASP A 97 -0.18 11.99 -6.81
C ASP A 97 -1.05 11.11 -5.88
N PHE A 98 -1.48 9.94 -6.37
CA PHE A 98 -2.25 8.98 -5.59
C PHE A 98 -1.50 8.45 -4.37
N PHE A 99 -0.18 8.20 -4.51
CA PHE A 99 0.63 7.65 -3.42
C PHE A 99 1.14 8.71 -2.45
N ARG A 100 0.95 10.00 -2.76
CA ARG A 100 1.43 11.10 -1.93
C ARG A 100 0.71 11.08 -0.56
N PRO A 101 1.45 11.20 0.56
CA PRO A 101 0.84 11.31 1.88
C PRO A 101 -0.17 12.44 1.95
N ARG A 102 -1.38 12.15 2.46
CA ARG A 102 -2.44 13.13 2.73
C ARG A 102 -2.98 12.93 4.14
N PRO A 103 -3.41 14.01 4.82
CA PRO A 103 -4.14 13.87 6.07
C PRO A 103 -5.39 13.01 5.85
N PHE A 104 -5.71 12.18 6.85
CA PHE A 104 -6.88 11.31 6.81
C PHE A 104 -7.59 11.28 8.16
N MET A 105 -8.89 10.96 8.12
CA MET A 105 -9.71 10.80 9.32
C MET A 105 -9.70 9.34 9.78
N PRO A 106 -9.68 9.08 11.09
CA PRO A 106 -9.81 7.72 11.59
C PRO A 106 -11.21 7.17 11.30
N LEU A 107 -11.30 5.85 11.04
CA LEU A 107 -12.59 5.18 10.85
C LEU A 107 -13.49 5.24 12.09
N SER A 108 -12.90 5.26 13.29
CA SER A 108 -13.62 5.41 14.55
C SER A 108 -13.28 6.76 15.18
N TYR A 109 -14.31 7.56 15.44
CA TYR A 109 -14.23 8.96 15.86
C TYR A 109 -14.03 9.08 17.38
N LYS A 110 -12.89 8.59 17.86
CA LYS A 110 -12.45 8.71 19.26
C LYS A 110 -11.27 9.68 19.33
N PRO A 111 -11.16 10.53 20.37
CA PRO A 111 -10.07 11.51 20.49
C PRO A 111 -8.66 10.91 20.29
N GLY A 112 -8.38 9.75 20.89
CA GLY A 112 -7.09 9.07 20.73
C GLY A 112 -6.79 8.64 19.28
N ASN A 113 -7.82 8.30 18.50
CA ASN A 113 -7.62 7.91 17.10
C ASN A 113 -7.25 9.09 16.21
N PHE A 114 -7.69 10.31 16.54
CA PHE A 114 -7.25 11.52 15.83
C PHE A 114 -5.77 11.80 16.09
N LEU A 115 -5.30 11.60 17.33
CA LEU A 115 -3.87 11.71 17.66
C LEU A 115 -3.05 10.68 16.88
N LEU A 116 -3.51 9.43 16.84
CA LEU A 116 -2.85 8.36 16.07
C LEU A 116 -2.88 8.62 14.56
N ALA A 117 -3.97 9.17 14.02
CA ALA A 117 -4.07 9.55 12.61
C ALA A 117 -3.08 10.67 12.25
N GLY A 118 -2.95 11.68 13.12
CA GLY A 118 -1.94 12.73 12.97
C GLY A 118 -0.52 12.17 13.02
N LEU A 119 -0.22 11.31 13.99
CA LEU A 119 1.09 10.65 14.11
C LEU A 119 1.39 9.77 12.87
N ALA A 120 0.42 9.01 12.41
CA ALA A 120 0.54 8.20 11.20
C ALA A 120 0.83 9.06 9.96
N PHE A 121 0.12 10.18 9.78
CA PHE A 121 0.36 11.10 8.68
C PHE A 121 1.76 11.70 8.72
N VAL A 122 2.25 12.13 9.89
CA VAL A 122 3.62 12.66 10.06
C VAL A 122 4.66 11.59 9.75
N ALA A 123 4.50 10.39 10.29
CA ALA A 123 5.42 9.26 10.04
C ALA A 123 5.43 8.85 8.56
N LEU A 124 4.25 8.76 7.93
CA LEU A 124 4.10 8.47 6.49
C LEU A 124 4.81 9.54 5.64
N SER A 125 4.62 10.82 5.98
CA SER A 125 5.25 11.95 5.29
C SER A 125 6.78 11.95 5.46
N ALA A 126 7.27 11.66 6.66
CA ALA A 126 8.70 11.53 6.91
C ALA A 126 9.32 10.39 6.08
N GLY A 127 8.66 9.23 6.03
CA GLY A 127 9.09 8.10 5.21
C GLY A 127 9.20 8.44 3.73
N TRP A 128 8.18 9.12 3.20
CA TRP A 128 8.17 9.61 1.81
C TRP A 128 9.34 10.55 1.49
N ILE A 129 9.61 11.52 2.37
CA ILE A 129 10.70 12.49 2.19
C ILE A 129 12.06 11.82 2.29
N LEU A 130 12.26 10.91 3.26
CA LEU A 130 13.53 10.20 3.42
C LEU A 130 13.87 9.38 2.18
N GLU A 131 12.89 8.71 1.58
CA GLU A 131 13.10 7.96 0.34
C GLU A 131 13.44 8.88 -0.84
N SER A 132 12.83 10.07 -0.92
CA SER A 132 13.14 11.04 -1.98
C SER A 132 14.61 11.52 -1.98
N ARG A 133 15.27 11.49 -0.82
CA ARG A 133 16.68 11.87 -0.67
C ARG A 133 17.65 10.73 -1.02
N ARG A 134 17.19 9.48 -1.07
CA ARG A 134 18.01 8.32 -1.46
C ARG A 134 18.08 8.13 -2.97
N SER A 135 17.12 8.70 -3.71
CA SER A 135 17.03 8.64 -5.16
C SER A 135 17.72 9.80 -5.90
N LEU A 136 18.40 10.69 -5.18
CA LEU A 136 19.22 11.80 -5.70
C LEU A 136 20.70 11.43 -5.53
#